data_AF-A0A059FAK9-F1
#
_entry.id   AF-A0A059FAK9-F1
#
_cell.length_a   1.000
_cell.length_b   1.000
_cell.length_c   1.000
_cell.angle_alpha   90.00
_cell.angle_beta   90.00
_cell.angle_gamma   90.00
#
_symmetry.space_group_name_H-M   'P 1'
#
loop_
_entity.id
_entity.type
_entity.pdbx_description
1 polymer ?
#
loop_
_entity_poly.entity_id
_entity_poly.type
_entity_poly.pdbx_seq_one_letter_code
_entity_poly.pdbx_strand_id
1 'polypeptide(L)'
;MRYSILILPALFLAAACASSPEPAPAENDAASQGVVKNTEAAAGSAYTQTKDGIPDAAMSPLEDLNLKRDPIPVVLQGIESPYDVPEDIGCSEITLMLAELDAALGPDWDTENPDERLRTEKLADEASDAALDTISSTASGLIPFRSLVRRATGAYAYQKKYNQAFRLGAQRRAYLKGVGLARNCPPPARPNPVEAEPDKTLFKGDTPD
;
A
#
# COMPACT_ATOMS: atom_id res chain seq x y z
N MET A 1 -57.29 5.75 -39.89
CA MET A 1 -58.37 4.77 -40.14
C MET A 1 -57.74 3.40 -40.38
N ARG A 2 -58.09 2.42 -39.54
CA ARG A 2 -58.15 0.94 -39.75
C ARG A 2 -56.83 0.20 -40.07
N TYR A 3 -56.15 -0.48 -39.12
CA TYR A 3 -56.36 -1.78 -38.42
C TYR A 3 -56.30 -3.07 -39.27
N SER A 4 -55.32 -3.94 -38.94
CA SER A 4 -55.34 -5.42 -38.83
C SER A 4 -53.87 -5.91 -38.81
N ILE A 5 -53.19 -6.17 -37.68
CA ILE A 5 -53.25 -7.32 -36.74
C ILE A 5 -53.40 -8.70 -37.39
N LEU A 6 -52.33 -9.52 -37.30
CA LEU A 6 -52.32 -10.94 -36.92
C LEU A 6 -50.85 -11.42 -36.73
N ILE A 7 -50.32 -11.40 -35.49
CA ILE A 7 -50.00 -12.52 -34.56
C ILE A 7 -48.68 -13.29 -34.85
N LEU A 8 -47.68 -13.02 -33.99
CA LEU A 8 -46.63 -13.83 -33.29
C LEU A 8 -46.46 -15.36 -33.57
N PRO A 9 -45.41 -16.05 -33.04
CA PRO A 9 -43.99 -15.74 -32.79
C PRO A 9 -43.02 -16.94 -33.06
N ALA A 10 -41.70 -16.73 -33.07
CA ALA A 10 -40.70 -17.79 -32.81
C ALA A 10 -39.55 -17.15 -32.00
N LEU A 11 -39.61 -17.13 -30.67
CA LEU A 11 -39.07 -18.15 -29.76
C LEU A 11 -37.67 -18.67 -30.17
N PHE A 12 -36.62 -17.98 -29.69
CA PHE A 12 -35.30 -18.58 -29.50
C PHE A 12 -34.91 -18.35 -28.03
N LEU A 13 -35.22 -19.35 -27.19
CA LEU A 13 -34.62 -19.52 -25.87
C LEU A 13 -33.28 -20.22 -26.04
N ALA A 14 -32.18 -19.58 -25.65
CA ALA A 14 -30.95 -20.28 -25.30
C ALA A 14 -30.87 -20.33 -23.77
N ALA A 15 -31.38 -21.43 -23.20
CA ALA A 15 -31.17 -21.80 -21.82
C ALA A 15 -29.78 -22.44 -21.71
N ALA A 16 -28.87 -21.79 -20.97
CA ALA A 16 -27.63 -22.39 -20.50
C ALA A 16 -27.71 -22.45 -18.97
N CYS A 17 -28.21 -23.58 -18.46
CA CYS A 17 -28.09 -23.95 -17.05
C CYS A 17 -27.94 -25.47 -16.91
N ALA A 18 -27.10 -25.84 -15.96
CA ALA A 18 -27.08 -27.09 -15.19
C ALA A 18 -26.58 -28.37 -15.89
N SER A 19 -25.29 -28.64 -15.72
CA SER A 19 -24.79 -30.01 -15.54
C SER A 19 -24.87 -30.33 -14.05
N SER A 20 -25.60 -31.39 -13.68
CA SER A 20 -25.52 -32.05 -12.37
C SER A 20 -25.05 -33.49 -12.61
N PRO A 21 -24.15 -34.04 -11.78
CA PRO A 21 -23.78 -35.44 -11.85
C PRO A 21 -24.79 -36.31 -11.09
N GLU A 22 -25.08 -37.47 -11.65
CA GLU A 22 -25.96 -38.52 -11.11
C GLU A 22 -25.29 -39.28 -9.95
N PRO A 23 -26.01 -39.71 -8.88
CA PRO A 23 -25.41 -40.51 -7.83
C PRO A 23 -25.48 -42.01 -8.18
N ALA A 24 -24.32 -42.66 -8.25
CA ALA A 24 -24.22 -44.12 -8.30
C ALA A 24 -24.46 -44.75 -6.90
N PRO A 25 -24.97 -45.99 -6.82
CA PRO A 25 -25.34 -46.60 -5.55
C PRO A 25 -24.14 -47.13 -4.78
N ALA A 26 -24.34 -47.23 -3.47
CA ALA A 26 -23.36 -47.52 -2.43
C ALA A 26 -22.71 -48.91 -2.54
N GLU A 27 -21.41 -48.95 -2.25
CA GLU A 27 -20.74 -50.12 -1.71
C GLU A 27 -19.89 -49.67 -0.52
N ASN A 28 -20.12 -50.28 0.64
CA ASN A 28 -19.48 -49.92 1.90
C ASN A 28 -18.05 -50.49 1.93
N ASP A 29 -17.07 -49.72 2.42
CA ASP A 29 -16.25 -50.17 3.56
C ASP A 29 -15.29 -49.07 4.06
N ALA A 30 -15.50 -48.70 5.32
CA ALA A 30 -14.50 -48.40 6.34
C ALA A 30 -13.23 -47.58 5.97
N ALA A 31 -13.38 -46.32 5.54
CA ALA A 31 -12.29 -45.32 5.62
C ALA A 31 -12.76 -43.85 5.53
N SER A 32 -13.94 -43.48 6.04
CA SER A 32 -14.54 -42.17 5.71
C SER A 32 -14.47 -41.09 6.80
N GLN A 33 -14.14 -41.39 8.06
CA GLN A 33 -14.28 -40.39 9.13
C GLN A 33 -13.28 -39.21 9.08
N GLY A 34 -12.17 -39.34 8.34
CA GLY A 34 -11.21 -38.26 8.13
C GLY A 34 -11.51 -37.37 6.92
N VAL A 35 -12.09 -37.93 5.85
CA VAL A 35 -12.23 -37.23 4.56
C VAL A 35 -13.44 -36.30 4.56
N VAL A 36 -14.57 -36.68 5.17
CA VAL A 36 -15.76 -35.80 5.24
C VAL A 36 -15.55 -34.55 6.11
N LYS A 37 -14.79 -34.66 7.21
CA LYS A 37 -14.42 -33.50 8.04
C LYS A 37 -13.52 -32.52 7.27
N ASN A 38 -12.64 -33.03 6.42
CA ASN A 38 -11.74 -32.23 5.62
C ASN A 38 -12.46 -31.56 4.44
N THR A 39 -13.49 -32.19 3.87
CA THR A 39 -14.27 -31.59 2.77
C THR A 39 -15.22 -30.50 3.25
N GLU A 40 -15.84 -30.63 4.44
CA GLU A 40 -16.65 -29.53 5.01
C GLU A 40 -15.78 -28.37 5.50
N ALA A 41 -14.63 -28.66 6.10
CA ALA A 41 -13.66 -27.63 6.48
C ALA A 41 -13.04 -26.95 5.25
N ALA A 42 -12.74 -27.69 4.19
CA ALA A 42 -12.21 -27.13 2.93
C ALA A 42 -13.27 -26.38 2.11
N ALA A 43 -14.52 -26.85 2.08
CA ALA A 43 -15.62 -26.12 1.45
C ALA A 43 -16.00 -24.87 2.24
N GLY A 44 -15.96 -24.95 3.58
CA GLY A 44 -16.16 -23.83 4.49
C GLY A 44 -15.06 -22.77 4.35
N SER A 45 -13.79 -23.19 4.31
CA SER A 45 -12.64 -22.28 4.13
C SER A 45 -12.57 -21.69 2.73
N ALA A 46 -12.89 -22.46 1.69
CA ALA A 46 -12.99 -21.96 0.32
C ALA A 46 -14.15 -20.95 0.18
N TYR A 47 -15.28 -21.19 0.84
CA TYR A 47 -16.42 -20.27 0.84
C TYR A 47 -16.13 -18.97 1.59
N THR A 48 -15.48 -19.03 2.76
CA THR A 48 -15.06 -17.82 3.48
C THR A 48 -13.97 -17.06 2.72
N GLN A 49 -12.96 -17.74 2.18
CA GLN A 49 -11.91 -17.10 1.38
C GLN A 49 -12.42 -16.48 0.08
N THR A 50 -13.44 -17.09 -0.54
CA THR A 50 -14.12 -16.52 -1.72
C THR A 50 -14.99 -15.32 -1.33
N LYS A 51 -15.67 -15.36 -0.17
CA LYS A 51 -16.48 -14.26 0.34
C LYS A 51 -15.65 -13.03 0.73
N ASP A 52 -14.48 -13.23 1.31
CA ASP A 52 -13.57 -12.15 1.68
C ASP A 52 -12.80 -11.64 0.44
N GLY A 53 -12.50 -12.51 -0.53
CA GLY A 53 -11.78 -12.16 -1.76
C GLY A 53 -12.62 -11.48 -2.85
N ILE A 54 -13.93 -11.73 -2.95
CA ILE A 54 -14.81 -11.08 -3.95
C ILE A 54 -14.93 -9.56 -3.78
N PRO A 55 -15.16 -8.98 -2.58
CA PRO A 55 -15.21 -7.53 -2.41
C PRO A 55 -13.83 -6.88 -2.66
N ASP A 56 -12.73 -7.57 -2.35
CA ASP A 56 -11.37 -7.08 -2.56
C ASP A 56 -10.98 -7.11 -4.05
N ALA A 57 -11.32 -8.18 -4.76
CA ALA A 57 -11.10 -8.32 -6.21
C ALA A 57 -11.91 -7.29 -7.03
N ALA A 58 -13.11 -6.91 -6.57
CA ALA A 58 -13.91 -5.87 -7.20
C ALA A 58 -13.33 -4.45 -6.98
N MET A 59 -12.56 -4.26 -5.91
CA MET A 59 -11.84 -3.00 -5.63
C MET A 59 -10.44 -2.97 -6.25
N SER A 60 -9.93 -4.11 -6.74
CA SER A 60 -8.62 -4.21 -7.39
C SER A 60 -8.41 -3.19 -8.54
N PRO A 61 -9.40 -2.88 -9.41
CA PRO A 61 -9.25 -1.80 -10.39
C PRO A 61 -9.20 -0.40 -9.75
N LEU A 62 -9.84 -0.17 -8.60
CA LEU A 62 -9.76 1.09 -7.86
C LEU A 62 -8.41 1.23 -7.15
N GLU A 63 -7.80 0.13 -6.71
CA GLU A 63 -6.46 0.12 -6.15
C GLU A 63 -5.40 0.33 -7.25
N ASP A 64 -5.54 -0.30 -8.42
CA ASP A 64 -4.65 -0.10 -9.58
C ASP A 64 -4.74 1.34 -10.16
N LEU A 65 -5.89 2.00 -9.99
CA LEU A 65 -6.07 3.42 -10.31
C LEU A 65 -5.76 4.37 -9.13
N ASN A 66 -5.39 3.82 -7.97
CA ASN A 66 -5.10 4.56 -6.74
C ASN A 66 -6.26 5.49 -6.31
N LEU A 67 -7.50 5.05 -6.51
CA LEU A 67 -8.73 5.75 -6.12
C LEU A 67 -9.09 5.53 -4.65
N LYS A 68 -8.67 4.41 -4.04
CA LYS A 68 -8.73 4.19 -2.60
C LYS A 68 -7.70 5.11 -1.95
N ARG A 69 -8.18 6.14 -1.27
CA ARG A 69 -7.36 7.18 -0.64
C ARG A 69 -7.24 6.88 0.84
N ASP A 70 -6.06 6.49 1.28
CA ASP A 70 -5.78 6.51 2.70
C ASP A 70 -5.74 7.97 3.16
N PRO A 71 -6.48 8.34 4.22
CA PRO A 71 -6.49 9.70 4.73
C PRO A 71 -5.08 10.08 5.20
N ILE A 72 -4.60 11.27 4.85
CA ILE A 72 -3.36 11.81 5.42
C ILE A 72 -3.56 11.90 6.94
N PRO A 73 -2.70 11.30 7.78
CA PRO A 73 -2.83 11.42 9.24
C PRO A 73 -2.81 12.88 9.70
N VAL A 74 -3.66 13.24 10.66
CA VAL A 74 -3.83 14.64 11.12
C VAL A 74 -2.52 15.24 11.62
N VAL A 75 -1.70 14.44 12.32
CA VAL A 75 -0.36 14.85 12.79
C VAL A 75 0.56 15.30 11.66
N LEU A 76 0.41 14.75 10.45
CA LEU A 76 1.22 15.10 9.28
C LEU A 76 0.64 16.28 8.48
N GLN A 77 -0.68 16.48 8.54
CA GLN A 77 -1.33 17.59 7.84
C GLN A 77 -0.96 18.96 8.42
N GLY A 78 -0.71 19.03 9.73
CA GLY A 78 -0.40 20.28 10.44
C GLY A 78 1.07 20.70 10.35
N ILE A 79 1.95 19.93 9.70
CA ILE A 79 3.38 20.24 9.63
C ILE A 79 3.62 21.16 8.43
N GLU A 80 3.71 22.48 8.69
CA GLU A 80 4.13 23.44 7.68
C GLU A 80 5.65 23.46 7.49
N SER A 81 6.40 23.33 8.59
CA SER A 81 7.85 23.28 8.61
C SER A 81 8.36 22.16 9.52
N PRO A 82 9.37 21.37 9.10
CA PRO A 82 10.00 20.38 9.97
C PRO A 82 10.73 20.99 11.17
N TYR A 83 11.06 22.28 11.09
CA TYR A 83 11.87 23.00 12.06
C TYR A 83 11.04 23.82 13.05
N ASP A 84 9.72 23.84 12.92
CA ASP A 84 8.83 24.57 13.82
C ASP A 84 8.64 23.83 15.15
N VAL A 85 9.69 23.89 15.99
CA VAL A 85 9.79 23.25 17.29
C VAL A 85 10.28 24.30 18.30
N PRO A 86 9.71 24.36 19.52
CA PRO A 86 10.16 25.32 20.53
C PRO A 86 11.65 25.20 20.84
N GLU A 87 12.35 26.33 20.94
CA GLU A 87 13.79 26.36 21.23
C GLU A 87 14.12 25.80 22.61
N ASP A 88 13.18 25.78 23.55
CA ASP A 88 13.34 25.31 24.94
C ASP A 88 12.72 23.93 25.19
N ILE A 89 12.32 23.21 24.13
CA ILE A 89 11.63 21.91 24.23
C ILE A 89 12.34 20.89 25.13
N GLY A 90 11.58 20.29 26.05
CA GLY A 90 12.10 19.27 26.99
C GLY A 90 12.16 17.86 26.39
N CYS A 91 13.02 16.98 26.93
CA CYS A 91 13.13 15.60 26.45
C CYS A 91 11.82 14.80 26.51
N SER A 92 10.96 15.06 27.51
CA SER A 92 9.64 14.44 27.62
C SER A 92 8.72 14.88 26.50
N GLU A 93 8.78 16.14 26.11
CA GLU A 93 7.96 16.70 25.04
C GLU A 93 8.43 16.21 23.66
N ILE A 94 9.75 16.16 23.44
CA ILE A 94 10.34 15.50 22.26
C ILE A 94 9.84 14.06 22.15
N THR A 95 9.83 13.31 23.26
CA THR A 95 9.36 11.92 23.28
C THR A 95 7.88 11.80 22.86
N LEU A 96 7.02 12.69 23.36
CA LEU A 96 5.60 12.70 23.00
C LEU A 96 5.40 13.02 21.52
N MET A 97 6.06 14.06 21.01
CA MET A 97 5.98 14.43 19.59
C MET A 97 6.50 13.30 18.69
N LEU A 98 7.59 12.64 19.08
CA LEU A 98 8.12 11.49 18.34
C LEU A 98 7.14 10.32 18.35
N ALA A 99 6.50 10.01 19.48
CA ALA A 99 5.52 8.94 19.55
C ALA A 99 4.30 9.18 18.64
N GLU A 100 3.82 10.42 18.55
CA GLU A 100 2.74 10.79 17.62
C GLU A 100 3.17 10.67 16.16
N LEU A 101 4.40 11.10 15.84
CA LEU A 101 4.97 10.96 14.50
C LEU A 101 5.18 9.50 14.13
N ASP A 102 5.75 8.68 15.01
CA ASP A 102 6.02 7.26 14.77
C ASP A 102 4.74 6.45 14.58
N ALA A 103 3.65 6.80 15.29
CA ALA A 103 2.33 6.20 15.07
C ALA A 103 1.79 6.44 13.65
N ALA A 104 2.16 7.55 13.01
CA ALA A 104 1.71 7.90 11.66
C ALA A 104 2.70 7.53 10.55
N LEU A 105 4.01 7.55 10.85
CA LEU A 105 5.09 7.33 9.89
C LEU A 105 5.58 5.89 9.85
N GLY A 106 5.33 5.10 10.90
CA GLY A 106 5.90 3.76 11.05
C GLY A 106 7.38 3.79 11.46
N PRO A 107 8.06 2.64 11.40
CA PRO A 107 9.46 2.48 11.83
C PRO A 107 10.41 3.47 11.14
N ASP A 108 11.32 4.06 11.92
CA ASP A 108 12.30 5.03 11.41
C ASP A 108 13.58 4.37 10.88
N TRP A 109 14.43 5.16 10.22
CA TRP A 109 15.74 4.76 9.70
C TRP A 109 16.70 4.19 10.75
N ASP A 110 16.47 4.50 12.02
CA ASP A 110 17.22 3.96 13.15
C ASP A 110 16.59 2.70 13.76
N THR A 111 15.88 1.94 12.93
CA THR A 111 15.37 0.61 13.24
C THR A 111 15.90 -0.41 12.23
N GLU A 112 15.88 -1.70 12.56
CA GLU A 112 16.38 -2.75 11.67
C GLU A 112 15.55 -2.90 10.38
N ASN A 113 14.26 -2.56 10.45
CA ASN A 113 13.35 -2.57 9.32
C ASN A 113 12.58 -1.25 9.22
N PRO A 114 13.22 -0.18 8.67
CA PRO A 114 12.54 1.08 8.43
C PRO A 114 11.37 0.91 7.47
N ASP A 115 10.36 1.77 7.63
CA ASP A 115 9.18 1.79 6.77
C ASP A 115 9.58 1.83 5.28
N GLU A 116 8.97 0.97 4.47
CA GLU A 116 9.29 0.82 3.04
C GLU A 116 9.19 2.14 2.29
N ARG A 117 8.24 3.01 2.68
CA ARG A 117 8.05 4.31 2.04
C ARG A 117 9.27 5.20 2.19
N LEU A 118 10.00 5.11 3.31
CA LEU A 118 11.24 5.85 3.48
C LEU A 118 12.30 5.39 2.47
N ARG A 119 12.37 4.08 2.18
CA ARG A 119 13.27 3.50 1.17
C ARG A 119 12.89 3.93 -0.23
N THR A 120 11.59 3.87 -0.56
CA THR A 120 11.10 4.31 -1.88
C THR A 120 11.38 5.79 -2.13
N GLU A 121 11.25 6.65 -1.11
CA GLU A 121 11.56 8.07 -1.23
C GLU A 121 13.05 8.32 -1.52
N LYS A 122 13.95 7.62 -0.81
CA LYS A 122 15.40 7.69 -1.10
C LYS A 122 15.73 7.25 -2.53
N LEU A 123 15.17 6.11 -2.96
CA LEU A 123 15.34 5.61 -4.32
C LEU A 123 14.77 6.58 -5.36
N ALA A 124 13.65 7.23 -5.07
CA ALA A 124 13.04 8.20 -5.98
C ALA A 124 13.90 9.46 -6.13
N ASP A 125 14.55 9.92 -5.05
CA ASP A 125 15.47 11.04 -5.09
C ASP A 125 16.75 10.68 -5.89
N GLU A 126 17.36 9.51 -5.62
CA GLU A 126 18.52 8.99 -6.39
C GLU A 126 18.18 8.78 -7.87
N ALA A 127 17.02 8.19 -8.14
CA ALA A 127 16.54 8.00 -9.51
C ALA A 127 16.21 9.33 -10.18
N SER A 128 15.79 10.38 -9.48
CA SER A 128 15.54 11.69 -10.10
C SER A 128 16.84 12.31 -10.61
N ASP A 129 17.95 12.10 -9.90
CA ASP A 129 19.29 12.55 -10.33
C ASP A 129 19.77 11.75 -11.56
N ALA A 130 19.48 10.45 -11.61
CA ALA A 130 19.85 9.58 -12.73
C ALA A 130 18.86 9.63 -13.93
N ALA A 131 17.59 9.97 -13.70
CA ALA A 131 16.52 9.91 -14.70
C ALA A 131 16.45 11.14 -15.61
N LEU A 132 17.23 12.19 -15.32
CA LEU A 132 17.45 13.25 -16.31
C LEU A 132 18.12 12.71 -17.59
N ASP A 133 18.84 11.59 -17.52
CA ASP A 133 19.54 11.00 -18.67
C ASP A 133 18.72 9.97 -19.48
N THR A 134 17.55 9.54 -19.00
CA THR A 134 16.77 8.50 -19.72
C THR A 134 15.25 8.71 -19.62
N ILE A 135 14.68 9.41 -20.58
CA ILE A 135 13.23 9.37 -20.84
C ILE A 135 12.87 7.96 -21.34
N SER A 136 12.43 7.07 -20.45
CA SER A 136 11.93 5.74 -20.81
C SER A 136 10.47 5.55 -20.39
N SER A 137 9.57 6.30 -21.01
CA SER A 137 8.12 6.16 -20.83
C SER A 137 7.49 5.35 -21.96
N THR A 138 7.66 4.02 -22.01
CA THR A 138 6.93 3.18 -22.99
C THR A 138 6.60 1.75 -22.56
N ALA A 139 6.80 1.33 -21.30
CA ALA A 139 6.60 -0.09 -20.96
C ALA A 139 6.08 -0.38 -19.55
N SER A 140 5.11 0.37 -19.03
CA SER A 140 4.43 -0.02 -17.77
C SER A 140 2.91 0.08 -17.91
N GLY A 141 2.26 -1.05 -18.17
CA GLY A 141 0.82 -1.27 -18.01
C GLY A 141 -0.05 -0.79 -19.18
N LEU A 142 -0.50 -1.72 -20.02
CA LEU A 142 -1.43 -1.52 -21.14
C LEU A 142 -2.87 -1.23 -20.66
N ILE A 143 -3.08 -0.09 -19.99
CA ILE A 143 -4.38 0.60 -20.05
C ILE A 143 -4.12 1.94 -20.72
N PRO A 144 -4.54 2.14 -21.98
CA PRO A 144 -4.39 3.43 -22.64
C PRO A 144 -5.05 4.51 -21.77
N PHE A 145 -4.33 5.62 -21.56
CA PHE A 145 -4.77 6.79 -20.80
C PHE A 145 -4.85 6.68 -19.26
N ARG A 146 -4.34 5.62 -18.61
CA ARG A 146 -4.25 5.53 -17.11
C ARG A 146 -3.70 6.82 -16.47
N SER A 147 -2.59 7.33 -16.98
CA SER A 147 -1.96 8.55 -16.47
C SER A 147 -2.83 9.80 -16.67
N LEU A 148 -3.65 9.82 -17.73
CA LEU A 148 -4.61 10.89 -18.01
C LEU A 148 -5.82 10.79 -17.08
N VAL A 149 -6.35 9.58 -16.84
CA VAL A 149 -7.45 9.32 -15.92
C VAL A 149 -7.06 9.66 -14.48
N ARG A 150 -5.88 9.27 -14.01
CA ARG A 150 -5.39 9.60 -12.66
C ARG A 150 -5.20 11.11 -12.44
N ARG A 151 -4.86 11.84 -13.51
CA ARG A 151 -4.78 13.30 -13.52
C ARG A 151 -6.17 13.94 -13.52
N ALA A 152 -7.09 13.44 -14.32
CA ALA A 152 -8.47 13.94 -14.40
C ALA A 152 -9.28 13.68 -13.11
N THR A 153 -9.03 12.56 -12.43
CA THR A 153 -9.72 12.16 -11.18
C THR A 153 -9.13 12.81 -9.91
N GLY A 154 -8.03 13.55 -10.04
CA GLY A 154 -7.36 14.22 -8.92
C GLY A 154 -6.62 13.30 -7.94
N ALA A 155 -6.61 11.98 -8.19
CA ALA A 155 -5.86 11.02 -7.38
C ALA A 155 -4.35 11.34 -7.36
N TYR A 156 -3.80 11.82 -8.48
CA TYR A 156 -2.40 12.26 -8.54
C TYR A 156 -2.12 13.46 -7.62
N ALA A 157 -3.01 14.45 -7.59
CA ALA A 157 -2.83 15.63 -6.74
C ALA A 157 -2.90 15.26 -5.25
N TYR A 158 -3.79 14.33 -4.89
CA TYR A 158 -3.88 13.82 -3.52
C TYR A 158 -2.62 13.04 -3.11
N GLN A 159 -2.14 12.14 -3.97
CA GLN A 159 -0.92 11.37 -3.70
C GLN A 159 0.30 12.29 -3.53
N LYS A 160 0.41 13.35 -4.33
CA LYS A 160 1.46 14.36 -4.16
C LYS A 160 1.39 15.04 -2.78
N LYS A 161 0.18 15.41 -2.32
CA LYS A 161 -0.02 16.00 -0.98
C LYS A 161 0.35 15.02 0.13
N TYR A 162 -0.03 13.75 -0.02
CA TYR A 162 0.29 12.69 0.94
C TYR A 162 1.81 12.49 1.05
N ASN A 163 2.51 12.35 -0.07
CA ASN A 163 3.97 12.21 -0.07
C ASN A 163 4.65 13.45 0.52
N GLN A 164 4.16 14.66 0.20
CA GLN A 164 4.68 15.88 0.80
C GLN A 164 4.52 15.90 2.33
N ALA A 165 3.34 15.57 2.84
CA ALA A 165 3.09 15.51 4.28
C ALA A 165 3.97 14.44 4.96
N PHE A 166 4.15 13.28 4.33
CA PHE A 166 5.04 12.23 4.82
C PHE A 166 6.49 12.68 4.89
N ARG A 167 7.01 13.30 3.82
CA ARG A 167 8.38 13.84 3.77
C ARG A 167 8.62 14.87 4.88
N LEU A 168 7.68 15.80 5.06
CA LEU A 168 7.78 16.81 6.14
C LEU A 168 7.75 16.17 7.53
N GLY A 169 6.89 15.17 7.75
CA GLY A 169 6.86 14.40 8.99
C GLY A 169 8.17 13.65 9.27
N ALA A 170 8.69 12.94 8.28
CA ALA A 170 9.95 12.22 8.38
C ALA A 170 11.12 13.17 8.69
N GLN A 171 11.17 14.34 8.03
CA GLN A 171 12.17 15.38 8.33
C GLN A 171 12.01 15.94 9.74
N ARG A 172 10.78 16.20 10.19
CA ARG A 172 10.50 16.70 11.56
C ARG A 172 10.96 15.68 12.60
N ARG A 173 10.70 14.39 12.38
CA ARG A 173 11.18 13.30 13.24
C ARG A 173 12.70 13.29 13.32
N ALA A 174 13.39 13.33 12.18
CA ALA A 174 14.85 13.37 12.14
C ALA A 174 15.41 14.59 12.87
N TYR A 175 14.80 15.77 12.68
CA TYR A 175 15.17 17.00 13.36
C TYR A 175 15.00 16.88 14.88
N LEU A 176 13.84 16.41 15.37
CA LEU A 176 13.57 16.18 16.79
C LEU A 176 14.58 15.23 17.43
N LYS A 177 14.93 14.13 16.75
CA LYS A 177 15.98 13.21 17.21
C LYS A 177 17.35 13.91 17.27
N GLY A 178 17.70 14.73 16.30
CA GLY A 178 18.92 15.54 16.31
C GLY A 178 18.97 16.54 17.49
N VAL A 179 17.86 17.23 17.75
CA VAL A 179 17.72 18.14 18.90
C VAL A 179 17.86 17.38 20.22
N GLY A 180 17.20 16.24 20.36
CA GLY A 180 17.29 15.43 21.56
C GLY A 180 18.66 14.79 21.76
N LEU A 181 19.39 14.45 20.69
CA LEU A 181 20.80 14.05 20.75
C LEU A 181 21.68 15.19 21.28
N ALA A 182 21.51 16.41 20.77
CA ALA A 182 22.26 17.58 21.22
C ALA A 182 21.98 17.92 22.70
N ARG A 183 20.77 17.62 23.19
CA ARG A 183 20.35 17.80 24.59
C ARG A 183 20.68 16.61 25.49
N ASN A 184 21.34 15.58 24.96
CA ASN A 184 21.66 14.35 25.68
C ASN A 184 20.41 13.67 26.31
N CYS A 185 19.28 13.71 25.58
CA CYS A 185 18.04 13.07 26.00
C CYS A 185 18.18 11.53 25.99
N PRO A 186 17.46 10.82 26.87
CA PRO A 186 17.40 9.36 26.81
C PRO A 186 16.63 8.88 25.56
N PRO A 187 16.88 7.65 25.07
CA PRO A 187 16.00 7.02 24.08
C PRO A 187 14.55 6.98 24.60
N PRO A 188 13.52 7.15 23.74
CA PRO A 188 13.55 7.25 22.28
C PRO A 188 13.76 8.67 21.73
N ALA A 189 13.96 9.68 22.58
CA ALA A 189 14.17 11.08 22.17
C ALA A 189 15.54 11.37 21.54
N ARG A 190 16.20 10.37 20.98
CA ARG A 190 17.46 10.49 20.25
C ARG A 190 17.59 9.33 19.26
N PRO A 191 18.44 9.42 18.23
CA PRO A 191 18.66 8.32 17.32
C PRO A 191 19.17 7.09 18.07
N ASN A 192 18.62 5.92 17.73
CA ASN A 192 19.24 4.68 18.12
C ASN A 192 20.56 4.49 17.35
N PRO A 193 21.62 4.00 17.99
CA PRO A 193 22.82 3.58 17.28
C PRO A 193 22.48 2.33 16.48
N VAL A 194 22.20 2.51 15.19
CA VAL A 194 22.09 1.41 14.23
C VAL A 194 23.40 1.34 13.46
N GLU A 195 23.97 0.14 13.37
CA GLU A 195 25.10 -0.12 12.48
C GLU A 195 24.62 0.08 11.03
N ALA A 196 25.22 1.03 10.32
CA ALA A 196 24.89 1.24 8.92
C ALA A 196 25.14 -0.07 8.15
N GLU A 197 24.15 -0.52 7.38
CA GLU A 197 24.38 -1.63 6.45
C GLU A 197 25.51 -1.21 5.50
N PRO A 198 26.59 -2.00 5.38
CA PRO A 198 27.74 -1.60 4.58
C PRO A 198 27.30 -1.36 3.14
N ASP A 199 27.73 -0.24 2.58
CA ASP A 199 27.48 0.10 1.19
C ASP A 199 28.16 -0.95 0.30
N LYS A 200 27.35 -1.80 -0.33
CA LYS A 200 27.82 -2.84 -1.25
C LYS A 200 28.19 -2.26 -2.62
N THR A 201 27.98 -0.95 -2.83
CA THR A 201 28.37 -0.23 -4.04
C THR A 201 29.78 0.35 -3.94
N LEU A 202 30.73 -0.43 -3.42
CA LEU A 202 32.15 -0.17 -3.62
C LEU A 202 32.47 -0.41 -5.11
N PHE A 203 32.38 0.65 -5.92
CA PHE A 203 32.92 0.62 -7.27
C PHE A 203 34.43 0.44 -7.19
N LYS A 204 34.95 -0.46 -8.02
CA LYS A 204 36.38 -0.78 -8.10
C LYS A 204 37.14 0.43 -8.67
N GLY A 205 37.50 1.38 -7.80
CA GLY A 205 38.27 2.58 -8.16
C GLY A 205 37.95 3.83 -7.35
N ASP A 206 36.75 3.92 -6.76
CA ASP A 206 36.32 5.11 -6.02
C ASP A 206 36.49 4.88 -4.52
N THR A 207 37.74 4.93 -4.05
CA THR A 207 37.98 5.28 -2.65
C THR A 207 37.94 6.81 -2.57
N PRO A 208 37.01 7.42 -1.81
CA PRO A 208 37.11 8.84 -1.54
C PRO A 208 38.40 9.08 -0.74
N ASP A 209 39.25 9.97 -1.25
CA ASP A 209 40.45 10.48 -0.56
C ASP A 209 40.12 11.17 0.76
#